data_AF-U1ZW94-F1
#
_entry.id   AF-U1ZW94-F1
#
_cell.length_a   1.000
_cell.length_b   1.000
_cell.length_c   1.000
_cell.angle_alpha   90.00
_cell.angle_beta   90.00
_cell.angle_gamma   90.00
#
_symmetry.space_group_name_H-M   'P 1'
#
loop_
_entity.id
_entity.type
_entity.pdbx_description
1 polymer ?
#
loop_
_entity_poly.entity_id
_entity_poly.type
_entity_poly.pdbx_seq_one_letter_code
_entity_poly.pdbx_strand_id
1 'polypeptide(L)'
;MTASLSSPRATLPIALSGLLAVALLAGAWQLADGSNQGRAFSFSLLGGALFGLLLQRSRFCFFCISRDFIERRIPDGLLGLLAALAVGTLGYHAVFGAFLPDPFSGRLPPDAHIGPLSWVLALAATVFGLGMAISGSCLSAHLYRLGEGNFTSLAALTGALLGFALGFLSWNPLYLAALQQAPVLWLPGKLGYGGSLLLQLALLGALAA
;
A
#
# COMPACT_ATOMS: atom_id res chain seq x y z
N MET A 1 36.83 16.15 20.00
CA MET A 1 36.64 15.00 20.90
C MET A 1 36.36 13.80 20.02
N THR A 2 37.34 12.92 19.98
CA THR A 2 37.60 11.89 18.97
C THR A 2 36.70 10.67 19.12
N ALA A 3 36.37 10.09 17.96
CA ALA A 3 35.55 8.92 17.79
C ALA A 3 36.04 7.71 18.62
N SER A 4 35.17 7.20 19.49
CA SER A 4 35.30 5.90 20.12
C SER A 4 33.95 5.20 20.01
N LEU A 5 33.70 4.50 18.91
CA LEU A 5 32.57 3.56 18.77
C LEU A 5 32.90 2.48 17.72
N SER A 6 33.94 1.65 17.93
CA SER A 6 34.07 0.38 17.20
C SER A 6 33.91 -0.80 18.16
N SER A 7 32.67 -0.98 18.64
CA SER A 7 32.27 -2.28 19.19
C SER A 7 32.03 -3.24 18.01
N PRO A 8 32.65 -4.43 17.97
CA PRO A 8 32.46 -5.40 16.88
C PRO A 8 31.01 -5.89 16.74
N ARG A 9 30.15 -5.64 17.73
CA ARG A 9 28.72 -5.95 17.68
C ARG A 9 27.90 -4.93 16.87
N ALA A 10 28.40 -3.71 16.70
CA ALA A 10 27.73 -2.67 15.92
C ALA A 10 28.11 -2.71 14.43
N THR A 11 29.30 -3.23 14.09
CA THR A 11 29.77 -3.33 12.70
C THR A 11 29.06 -4.43 11.92
N LEU A 12 28.68 -5.54 12.56
CA LEU A 12 27.97 -6.66 11.94
C LEU A 12 26.61 -6.25 11.31
N PRO A 13 25.67 -5.60 12.03
CA PRO A 13 24.39 -5.22 11.43
C PRO A 13 24.54 -4.16 10.34
N ILE A 14 25.51 -3.25 10.47
CA ILE A 14 25.80 -2.24 9.44
C ILE A 14 26.33 -2.92 8.18
N ALA A 15 27.29 -3.83 8.31
CA ALA A 15 27.83 -4.61 7.19
C ALA A 15 26.74 -5.46 6.52
N LEU A 16 25.86 -6.10 7.29
CA LEU A 16 24.75 -6.89 6.76
C LEU A 16 23.75 -6.03 5.98
N SER A 17 23.39 -4.85 6.51
CA SER A 17 22.51 -3.91 5.82
C SER A 17 23.14 -3.37 4.52
N GLY A 18 24.45 -3.09 4.54
CA GLY A 18 25.19 -2.67 3.34
C GLY A 18 25.23 -3.78 2.29
N LEU A 19 25.49 -5.01 2.69
CA LEU A 19 25.50 -6.17 1.79
C LEU A 19 24.12 -6.42 1.19
N LEU A 20 23.05 -6.29 1.99
CA LEU A 20 21.68 -6.42 1.50
C LEU A 20 21.33 -5.32 0.48
N ALA A 21 21.74 -4.09 0.74
CA ALA A 21 21.53 -2.97 -0.19
C ALA A 21 22.29 -3.19 -1.52
N VAL A 22 23.55 -3.65 -1.45
CA VAL A 22 24.33 -4.00 -2.65
C VAL A 22 23.68 -5.15 -3.41
N ALA A 23 23.20 -6.18 -2.72
CA ALA A 23 22.51 -7.30 -3.35
C ALA A 23 21.21 -6.88 -4.05
N LEU A 24 20.43 -5.98 -3.43
CA LEU A 24 19.21 -5.42 -4.04
C LEU A 24 19.52 -4.58 -5.28
N LEU A 25 20.57 -3.74 -5.23
CA LEU A 25 20.99 -2.94 -6.37
C LEU A 25 21.55 -3.80 -7.51
N ALA A 26 22.36 -4.82 -7.18
CA ALA A 26 22.88 -5.77 -8.16
C ALA A 26 21.74 -6.58 -8.80
N GLY A 27 20.78 -7.06 -8.01
CA GLY A 27 19.58 -7.72 -8.52
C GLY A 27 18.76 -6.80 -9.42
N ALA A 28 18.52 -5.56 -9.00
CA ALA A 28 17.81 -4.57 -9.81
C ALA A 28 18.51 -4.28 -11.14
N TRP A 29 19.85 -4.27 -11.16
CA TRP A 29 20.64 -4.08 -12.36
C TRP A 29 20.60 -5.29 -13.29
N GLN A 30 20.67 -6.51 -12.73
CA GLN A 30 20.53 -7.76 -13.51
C GLN A 30 19.15 -7.91 -14.14
N LEU A 31 18.10 -7.48 -13.44
CA LEU A 31 16.73 -7.53 -13.95
C LEU A 31 16.43 -6.39 -14.93
N ALA A 32 17.22 -5.32 -14.95
CA ALA A 32 17.06 -4.18 -15.85
C ALA A 32 17.56 -4.51 -17.27
N ASP A 33 16.88 -5.45 -17.92
CA ASP A 33 17.06 -5.70 -19.34
C ASP A 33 16.39 -4.59 -20.18
N GLY A 34 16.79 -4.43 -21.45
CA GLY A 34 16.24 -3.42 -22.37
C GLY A 34 14.76 -3.61 -22.71
N SER A 35 14.17 -4.72 -22.27
CA SER A 35 12.74 -5.03 -22.42
C SER A 35 11.85 -4.26 -21.41
N ASN A 36 10.59 -4.05 -21.77
CA ASN A 36 9.60 -3.43 -20.86
C ASN A 36 9.40 -4.24 -19.57
N GLN A 37 9.50 -5.57 -19.65
CA GLN A 37 9.30 -6.47 -18.51
C GLN A 37 10.47 -6.38 -17.52
N GLY A 38 11.71 -6.32 -18.00
CA GLY A 38 12.89 -6.15 -17.14
C GLY A 38 12.82 -4.87 -16.31
N ARG A 39 12.44 -3.75 -16.95
CA ARG A 39 12.22 -2.47 -16.25
C ARG A 39 11.13 -2.56 -15.18
N ALA A 40 10.02 -3.25 -15.46
CA ALA A 40 8.92 -3.42 -14.51
C ALA A 40 9.33 -4.25 -13.28
N PHE A 41 10.11 -5.32 -13.46
CA PHE A 41 10.60 -6.12 -12.34
C PHE A 41 11.64 -5.38 -11.50
N SER A 42 12.56 -4.65 -12.15
CA SER A 42 13.54 -3.82 -11.45
C SER A 42 12.85 -2.74 -10.60
N PHE A 43 11.84 -2.07 -11.17
CA PHE A 43 11.01 -1.11 -10.43
C PHE A 43 10.25 -1.76 -9.27
N SER A 44 9.67 -2.94 -9.47
CA SER A 44 8.93 -3.65 -8.42
C SER A 44 9.85 -4.08 -7.27
N LEU A 45 11.08 -4.50 -7.57
CA LEU A 45 12.07 -4.89 -6.57
C LEU A 45 12.52 -3.67 -5.74
N LEU A 46 12.96 -2.60 -6.40
CA LEU A 46 13.44 -1.39 -5.72
C LEU A 46 12.30 -0.67 -5.00
N GLY A 47 11.15 -0.52 -5.66
CA GLY A 47 9.96 0.09 -5.09
C GLY A 47 9.44 -0.70 -3.89
N GLY A 48 9.37 -2.03 -3.98
CA GLY A 48 8.99 -2.90 -2.86
C GLY A 48 9.97 -2.83 -1.69
N ALA A 49 11.27 -2.83 -1.96
CA ALA A 49 12.30 -2.71 -0.92
C ALA A 49 12.23 -1.36 -0.21
N LEU A 50 12.15 -0.26 -0.96
CA LEU A 50 11.99 1.09 -0.40
C LEU A 50 10.68 1.22 0.38
N PHE A 51 9.58 0.71 -0.16
CA PHE A 51 8.28 0.72 0.52
C PHE A 51 8.34 -0.07 1.83
N GLY A 52 8.93 -1.27 1.84
CA GLY A 52 9.11 -2.06 3.05
C GLY A 52 9.96 -1.35 4.12
N LEU A 53 11.06 -0.71 3.72
CA LEU A 53 11.89 0.10 4.62
C LEU A 53 11.11 1.27 5.22
N LEU A 54 10.30 1.97 4.42
CA LEU A 54 9.45 3.06 4.88
C LEU A 54 8.39 2.56 5.86
N LEU A 55 7.72 1.45 5.57
CA LEU A 55 6.73 0.84 6.46
C LEU A 55 7.35 0.43 7.81
N GLN A 56 8.54 -0.19 7.78
CA GLN A 56 9.25 -0.59 8.98
C GLN A 56 9.65 0.62 9.83
N ARG A 57 10.22 1.66 9.22
CA ARG A 57 10.68 2.86 9.93
C ARG A 57 9.56 3.70 10.50
N SER A 58 8.45 3.81 9.78
CA SER A 58 7.25 4.52 10.25
C SER A 58 6.36 3.67 11.17
N ARG A 59 6.66 2.37 11.33
CA ARG A 59 5.81 1.39 12.04
C ARG A 59 4.35 1.47 11.55
N PHE A 60 4.17 1.59 10.24
CA PHE A 60 2.89 1.95 9.65
C PHE A 60 1.87 0.82 9.76
N CYS A 61 0.84 1.05 10.59
CA CYS A 61 -0.23 0.09 10.84
C CYS A 61 -1.60 0.77 10.81
N PHE A 62 -2.35 0.64 9.71
CA PHE A 62 -3.70 1.23 9.59
C PHE A 62 -4.61 0.89 10.77
N PHE A 63 -4.67 -0.40 11.14
CA PHE A 63 -5.51 -0.86 12.26
C PHE A 63 -5.06 -0.24 13.60
N CYS A 64 -3.76 -0.24 13.88
CA CYS A 64 -3.21 0.26 15.13
C CYS A 64 -3.41 1.77 15.25
N ILE A 65 -3.16 2.51 14.17
CA ILE A 65 -3.35 3.96 14.07
C ILE A 65 -4.82 4.32 14.33
N SER A 66 -5.75 3.65 13.66
CA SER A 66 -7.19 3.91 13.85
C SER A 66 -7.63 3.55 15.28
N ARG A 67 -7.13 2.43 15.83
CA ARG A 67 -7.43 2.03 17.21
C ARG A 67 -6.91 3.05 18.23
N ASP A 68 -5.68 3.51 18.09
CA ASP A 68 -5.08 4.48 19.01
C ASP A 68 -5.83 5.83 18.96
N PHE A 69 -6.33 6.22 17.79
CA PHE A 69 -7.22 7.38 17.67
C PHE A 69 -8.58 7.15 18.38
N ILE A 70 -9.22 6.00 18.16
CA ILE A 70 -10.55 5.71 18.73
C ILE A 70 -10.50 5.52 20.25
N GLU A 71 -9.56 4.70 20.73
CA GLU A 71 -9.48 4.31 22.15
C GLU A 71 -8.72 5.32 22.99
N ARG A 72 -7.58 5.82 22.49
CA ARG A 72 -6.65 6.68 23.25
C ARG A 72 -6.74 8.15 22.88
N ARG A 73 -7.49 8.50 21.83
CA ARG A 73 -7.61 9.88 21.31
C ARG A 73 -6.27 10.49 20.92
N ILE A 74 -5.35 9.66 20.41
CA ILE A 74 -4.03 10.10 19.92
C ILE A 74 -4.10 10.24 18.39
N PRO A 75 -4.13 11.46 17.82
CA PRO A 75 -4.35 11.67 16.39
C PRO A 75 -3.07 11.63 15.54
N ASP A 76 -1.87 11.63 16.14
CA ASP A 76 -0.60 11.80 15.42
C ASP A 76 -0.44 10.81 14.25
N GLY A 77 -0.72 9.53 14.51
CA GLY A 77 -0.67 8.48 13.48
C GLY A 77 -1.72 8.68 12.39
N LEU A 78 -2.93 9.13 12.77
CA LEU A 78 -4.03 9.36 11.85
C LEU A 78 -3.75 10.55 10.93
N LEU A 79 -3.21 11.63 11.47
CA LEU A 79 -2.76 12.78 10.68
C LEU A 79 -1.65 12.39 9.70
N GLY A 80 -0.69 11.56 10.14
CA GLY A 80 0.34 10.99 9.26
C GLY A 80 -0.26 10.14 8.12
N LEU A 81 -1.28 9.33 8.42
CA LEU A 81 -2.03 8.56 7.43
C LEU A 81 -2.77 9.46 6.43
N LEU A 82 -3.47 10.50 6.90
CA LEU A 82 -4.17 11.46 6.04
C LEU A 82 -3.19 12.22 5.14
N ALA A 83 -2.03 12.62 5.67
CA ALA A 83 -0.97 13.25 4.88
C ALA A 83 -0.41 12.30 3.81
N ALA A 84 -0.17 11.03 4.14
CA ALA A 84 0.28 10.02 3.17
C ALA A 84 -0.76 9.80 2.06
N LEU A 85 -2.06 9.77 2.40
CA LEU A 85 -3.14 9.71 1.43
C LEU A 85 -3.17 10.96 0.54
N ALA A 86 -3.02 12.16 1.11
CA ALA A 86 -2.99 13.40 0.34
C ALA A 86 -1.84 13.42 -0.68
N VAL A 87 -0.63 13.06 -0.26
CA VAL A 87 0.54 12.95 -1.17
C VAL A 87 0.30 11.85 -2.22
N GLY A 88 -0.29 10.73 -1.84
CA GLY A 88 -0.69 9.67 -2.77
C GLY A 88 -1.70 10.14 -3.82
N THR A 89 -2.70 10.94 -3.43
CA THR A 89 -3.68 11.51 -4.36
C THR A 89 -3.03 12.47 -5.37
N LEU A 90 -2.07 13.28 -4.92
CA LEU A 90 -1.29 14.15 -5.81
C LEU A 90 -0.48 13.33 -6.82
N GLY A 91 0.22 12.29 -6.36
CA GLY A 91 0.97 11.38 -7.24
C GLY A 91 0.07 10.66 -8.25
N TYR A 92 -1.09 10.17 -7.81
CA TYR A 92 -2.09 9.55 -8.68
C TYR A 92 -2.54 10.53 -9.78
N HIS A 93 -2.91 11.75 -9.42
CA HIS A 93 -3.35 12.75 -10.41
C HIS A 93 -2.24 13.20 -11.35
N ALA A 94 -1.00 13.32 -10.86
CA ALA A 94 0.15 13.67 -11.69
C ALA A 94 0.44 12.58 -12.74
N VAL A 95 0.44 11.31 -12.33
CA VAL A 95 0.67 10.18 -13.23
C VAL A 95 -0.49 10.04 -14.22
N PHE A 96 -1.72 9.90 -13.74
CA PHE A 96 -2.85 9.67 -14.64
C PHE A 96 -3.19 10.88 -15.51
N GLY A 97 -2.97 12.09 -15.02
CA GLY A 97 -3.09 13.31 -15.82
C GLY A 97 -2.10 13.39 -16.98
N ALA A 98 -0.91 12.81 -16.82
CA ALA A 98 0.06 12.70 -17.91
C ALA A 98 -0.29 11.59 -18.92
N PHE A 99 -0.80 10.45 -18.43
CA PHE A 99 -1.15 9.30 -19.29
C PHE A 99 -2.47 9.49 -20.06
N LEU A 100 -3.47 10.13 -19.46
CA LEU A 100 -4.77 10.38 -20.07
C LEU A 100 -5.18 11.84 -19.86
N PRO A 101 -4.67 12.78 -20.68
CA PRO A 101 -4.89 14.21 -20.49
C PRO A 101 -6.36 14.64 -20.59
N ASP A 102 -7.16 13.95 -21.42
CA ASP A 102 -8.60 14.18 -21.55
C ASP A 102 -9.41 13.14 -20.76
N PRO A 103 -9.91 13.50 -19.57
CA PRO A 103 -10.70 12.59 -18.75
C PRO A 103 -12.17 12.49 -19.19
N PHE A 104 -12.67 13.36 -20.07
CA PHE A 104 -14.10 13.35 -20.45
C PHE A 104 -14.41 12.41 -21.61
N SER A 105 -13.37 11.84 -22.24
CA SER A 105 -13.46 10.89 -23.35
C SER A 105 -14.19 9.58 -23.03
N GLY A 106 -14.57 9.35 -21.76
CA GLY A 106 -15.25 8.13 -21.29
C GLY A 106 -14.35 6.89 -21.27
N ARG A 107 -13.07 7.04 -21.61
CA ARG A 107 -12.07 5.96 -21.55
C ARG A 107 -11.42 5.94 -20.18
N LEU A 108 -11.20 4.74 -19.66
CA LEU A 108 -10.38 4.55 -18.48
C LEU A 108 -8.90 4.50 -18.92
N PRO A 109 -7.95 4.94 -18.08
CA PRO A 109 -6.54 4.84 -18.40
C PRO A 109 -6.14 3.37 -18.64
N PRO A 110 -5.33 3.08 -19.66
CA PRO A 110 -4.83 1.73 -19.90
C PRO A 110 -4.06 1.24 -18.66
N ASP A 111 -4.21 -0.05 -18.33
CA ASP A 111 -3.61 -0.73 -17.17
C ASP A 111 -4.07 -0.25 -15.77
N ALA A 112 -4.94 0.76 -15.68
CA ALA A 112 -5.50 1.20 -14.41
C ALA A 112 -6.56 0.22 -13.90
N HIS A 113 -6.28 -0.41 -12.77
CA HIS A 113 -7.26 -1.23 -12.05
C HIS A 113 -8.18 -0.35 -11.19
N ILE A 114 -9.22 0.19 -11.81
CA ILE A 114 -10.26 0.97 -11.11
C ILE A 114 -11.39 0.00 -10.71
N GLY A 115 -11.44 -0.34 -9.42
CA GLY A 115 -12.40 -1.32 -8.90
C GLY A 115 -13.86 -0.83 -8.95
N PRO A 116 -14.81 -1.69 -9.34
CA PRO A 116 -16.24 -1.34 -9.33
C PRO A 116 -16.79 -1.27 -7.89
N LEU A 117 -17.74 -0.36 -7.66
CA LEU A 117 -18.41 -0.21 -6.37
C LEU A 117 -19.55 -1.22 -6.25
N SER A 118 -19.39 -2.22 -5.38
CA SER A 118 -20.38 -3.29 -5.19
C SER A 118 -20.57 -3.64 -3.72
N TRP A 119 -21.67 -4.34 -3.40
CA TRP A 119 -21.87 -4.88 -2.04
C TRP A 119 -20.79 -5.90 -1.65
N VAL A 120 -20.20 -6.60 -2.63
CA VAL A 120 -19.09 -7.53 -2.42
C VAL A 120 -17.85 -6.77 -1.89
N LEU A 121 -17.59 -5.56 -2.37
CA LEU A 121 -16.50 -4.73 -1.84
C LEU A 121 -16.73 -4.40 -0.36
N ALA A 122 -17.96 -4.03 0.02
CA ALA A 122 -18.30 -3.74 1.40
C ALA A 122 -18.16 -4.99 2.30
N LEU A 123 -18.65 -6.14 1.84
CA LEU A 123 -18.50 -7.42 2.56
C LEU A 123 -17.04 -7.86 2.67
N ALA A 124 -16.25 -7.73 1.60
CA ALA A 124 -14.83 -8.05 1.64
C ALA A 124 -14.07 -7.13 2.62
N ALA A 125 -14.40 -5.84 2.64
CA ALA A 125 -13.80 -4.88 3.55
C ALA A 125 -14.13 -5.18 5.02
N THR A 126 -15.37 -5.58 5.33
CA THR A 126 -15.75 -5.95 6.70
C THR A 126 -15.09 -7.25 7.16
N VAL A 127 -15.04 -8.28 6.31
CA VAL A 127 -14.34 -9.54 6.60
C VAL A 127 -12.84 -9.29 6.80
N PHE A 128 -12.22 -8.48 5.95
CA PHE A 128 -10.81 -8.09 6.09
C PHE A 128 -10.56 -7.31 7.39
N GLY A 129 -11.45 -6.36 7.72
CA GLY A 129 -11.40 -5.61 8.98
C GLY A 129 -11.51 -6.50 10.21
N LEU A 130 -12.42 -7.48 10.20
CA LEU A 130 -12.55 -8.47 11.26
C LEU A 130 -11.28 -9.32 11.41
N GLY A 131 -10.67 -9.72 10.29
CA GLY A 131 -9.37 -10.40 10.30
C GLY A 131 -8.25 -9.57 10.93
N MET A 132 -8.22 -8.25 10.68
CA MET A 132 -7.28 -7.34 11.35
C MET A 132 -7.53 -7.27 12.86
N ALA A 133 -8.78 -7.21 13.29
CA ALA A 133 -9.14 -7.19 14.70
C ALA A 133 -8.73 -8.50 15.42
N ILE A 134 -9.01 -9.66 14.80
CA ILE A 134 -8.67 -10.98 15.36
C ILE A 134 -7.15 -11.17 15.42
N SER A 135 -6.41 -10.79 14.37
CA SER A 135 -4.95 -10.92 14.33
C SER A 135 -4.20 -9.84 15.11
N GLY A 136 -4.91 -8.82 15.61
CA GLY A 136 -4.36 -7.72 16.40
C GLY A 136 -3.47 -6.75 15.62
N SER A 137 -3.45 -6.81 14.28
CA SER A 137 -2.67 -5.91 13.43
C SER A 137 -3.15 -5.93 11.98
N CYS A 138 -2.65 -5.01 11.15
CA CYS A 138 -2.95 -4.99 9.71
C CYS A 138 -1.94 -5.81 8.90
N LEU A 139 -2.27 -6.12 7.64
CA LEU A 139 -1.42 -6.95 6.78
C LEU A 139 -0.01 -6.35 6.58
N SER A 140 0.09 -5.03 6.36
CA SER A 140 1.39 -4.35 6.22
C SER A 140 2.24 -4.47 7.48
N ALA A 141 1.61 -4.45 8.66
CA ALA A 141 2.30 -4.60 9.94
C ALA A 141 2.84 -6.01 10.15
N HIS A 142 2.07 -7.04 9.81
CA HIS A 142 2.55 -8.43 9.85
C HIS A 142 3.73 -8.66 8.90
N LEU A 143 3.74 -8.02 7.72
CA LEU A 143 4.84 -8.14 6.76
C LEU A 143 6.16 -7.54 7.28
N TYR A 144 6.16 -6.28 7.72
CA TYR A 144 7.41 -5.68 8.21
C TYR A 144 7.86 -6.28 9.54
N ARG A 145 6.92 -6.68 10.43
CA ARG A 145 7.26 -7.36 11.70
C ARG A 145 7.86 -8.73 11.48
N LEU A 146 7.41 -9.46 10.46
CA LEU A 146 8.08 -10.70 10.04
C LEU A 146 9.53 -10.42 9.64
N GLY A 147 9.77 -9.33 8.90
CA GLY A 147 11.13 -8.86 8.56
C GLY A 147 11.98 -8.47 9.77
N GLU A 148 11.36 -8.03 10.87
CA GLU A 148 12.02 -7.77 12.17
C GLU A 148 12.31 -9.06 12.98
N GLY A 149 11.87 -10.23 12.49
CA GLY A 149 12.05 -11.52 13.15
C GLY A 149 10.86 -11.97 14.01
N ASN A 150 9.70 -11.31 13.92
CA ASN A 150 8.52 -11.75 14.65
C ASN A 150 7.77 -12.89 13.94
N PHE A 151 8.06 -14.11 14.37
CA PHE A 151 7.43 -15.34 13.86
C PHE A 151 5.94 -15.47 14.17
N THR A 152 5.37 -14.74 15.14
CA THR A 152 3.91 -14.78 15.37
C THR A 152 3.14 -14.24 14.17
N SER A 153 3.76 -13.34 13.40
CA SER A 153 3.19 -12.80 12.17
C SER A 153 2.96 -13.88 11.11
N LEU A 154 3.71 -14.99 11.17
CA LEU A 154 3.59 -16.09 10.21
C LEU A 154 2.21 -16.76 10.28
N ALA A 155 1.66 -16.94 11.48
CA ALA A 155 0.32 -17.49 11.66
C ALA A 155 -0.79 -16.57 11.10
N ALA A 156 -0.62 -15.25 11.25
CA ALA A 156 -1.56 -14.29 10.66
C ALA A 156 -1.46 -14.26 9.13
N LEU A 157 -0.24 -14.33 8.59
CA LEU A 157 0.02 -14.36 7.15
C LEU A 157 -0.47 -15.65 6.49
N THR A 158 -0.35 -16.81 7.15
CA THR A 158 -0.94 -18.05 6.64
C THR A 158 -2.46 -17.97 6.62
N GLY A 159 -3.09 -17.38 7.65
CA GLY A 159 -4.52 -17.09 7.65
C GLY A 159 -4.93 -16.17 6.48
N ALA A 160 -4.16 -15.11 6.22
CA ALA A 160 -4.39 -14.23 5.08
C ALA A 160 -4.24 -14.96 3.73
N LEU A 161 -3.24 -15.83 3.57
CA LEU A 161 -3.06 -16.65 2.37
C LEU A 161 -4.25 -17.59 2.13
N LEU A 162 -4.75 -18.25 3.18
CA LEU A 162 -5.97 -19.07 3.09
C LEU A 162 -7.19 -18.23 2.71
N GLY A 163 -7.32 -17.03 3.30
CA GLY A 163 -8.37 -16.08 2.94
C GLY A 163 -8.31 -15.66 1.47
N PHE A 164 -7.13 -15.35 0.94
CA PHE A 164 -6.94 -15.05 -0.48
C PHE A 164 -7.27 -16.25 -1.38
N ALA A 165 -6.88 -17.46 -0.98
CA ALA A 165 -7.24 -18.67 -1.73
C ALA A 165 -8.76 -18.89 -1.79
N LEU A 166 -9.47 -18.72 -0.67
CA LEU A 166 -10.94 -18.78 -0.63
C LEU A 166 -11.57 -17.66 -1.45
N GLY A 167 -11.03 -16.45 -1.40
CA GLY A 167 -11.45 -15.32 -2.24
C GLY A 167 -11.29 -15.63 -3.73
N PHE A 168 -10.18 -16.26 -4.12
CA PHE A 168 -9.94 -16.69 -5.50
C PHE A 168 -10.93 -17.77 -5.96
N LEU A 169 -11.19 -18.77 -5.12
CA LEU A 169 -12.15 -19.84 -5.41
C LEU A 169 -13.59 -19.33 -5.54
N SER A 170 -13.97 -18.33 -4.73
CA SER A 170 -15.29 -17.71 -4.76
C SER A 170 -15.42 -16.56 -5.77
N TRP A 171 -14.35 -16.19 -6.47
CA TRP A 171 -14.31 -15.01 -7.33
C TRP A 171 -15.33 -15.06 -8.46
N ASN A 172 -15.40 -16.17 -9.20
CA ASN A 172 -16.27 -16.27 -10.39
C ASN A 172 -17.77 -16.05 -10.08
N PRO A 173 -18.38 -16.73 -9.08
CA PRO A 173 -19.78 -16.48 -8.76
C PRO A 173 -20.02 -15.06 -8.22
N LEU A 174 -19.11 -14.52 -7.39
CA LEU A 174 -19.21 -13.15 -6.88
C LEU A 174 -19.10 -12.12 -8.01
N TYR A 175 -18.25 -12.39 -9.00
CA TYR A 175 -18.02 -11.52 -10.13
C TYR A 175 -19.29 -11.38 -10.98
N LEU A 176 -19.90 -12.51 -11.34
CA LEU A 176 -21.14 -12.54 -12.15
C LEU A 176 -22.34 -11.98 -11.38
N ALA A 177 -22.42 -12.24 -10.07
CA ALA A 177 -23.54 -11.80 -9.25
C ALA A 177 -23.53 -10.28 -8.96
N ALA A 178 -22.35 -9.65 -8.93
CA ALA A 178 -22.25 -8.27 -8.44
C ALA A 178 -21.24 -7.39 -9.19
N LEU A 179 -20.01 -7.85 -9.44
CA LEU A 179 -18.95 -6.97 -9.94
C LEU A 179 -19.14 -6.59 -11.41
N GLN A 180 -19.66 -7.49 -12.25
CA GLN A 180 -19.80 -7.24 -13.69
C GLN A 180 -20.77 -6.09 -14.00
N GLN A 181 -21.83 -5.95 -13.20
CA GLN A 181 -22.86 -4.91 -13.38
C GLN A 181 -22.62 -3.67 -12.52
N ALA A 182 -21.61 -3.71 -11.66
CA ALA A 182 -21.37 -2.65 -10.69
C ALA A 182 -20.75 -1.41 -11.37
N PRO A 183 -21.16 -0.20 -10.93
CA PRO A 183 -20.66 1.03 -11.51
C PRO A 183 -19.17 1.23 -11.18
N VAL A 184 -18.38 1.52 -12.20
CA VAL A 184 -16.98 1.95 -12.06
C VAL A 184 -16.98 3.47 -11.96
N LEU A 185 -16.75 4.00 -10.76
CA LEU A 185 -16.73 5.44 -10.53
C LEU A 185 -15.30 5.97 -10.69
N TRP A 186 -15.06 6.70 -11.77
CA TRP A 186 -13.82 7.43 -11.99
C TRP A 186 -14.04 8.93 -11.80
N LEU A 187 -13.55 9.49 -10.69
CA LEU A 187 -13.79 10.90 -10.33
C LEU A 187 -13.26 11.92 -11.37
N PRO A 188 -12.03 11.78 -11.91
CA PRO A 188 -11.54 12.71 -12.92
C PRO A 188 -12.44 12.77 -14.16
N GLY A 189 -13.10 11.67 -14.54
CA GLY A 189 -14.03 11.65 -15.67
C GLY A 189 -15.33 12.42 -15.46
N LYS A 190 -15.68 12.77 -14.22
CA LYS A 190 -16.87 13.57 -13.90
C LYS A 190 -16.55 15.03 -13.59
N LEU A 191 -15.46 15.29 -12.89
CA LEU A 191 -15.11 16.62 -12.35
C LEU A 191 -13.86 17.24 -12.99
N GLY A 192 -13.19 16.52 -13.90
CA GLY A 192 -11.84 16.82 -14.35
C GLY A 192 -10.79 16.56 -13.26
N TYR A 193 -9.51 16.49 -13.63
CA TYR A 193 -8.42 16.24 -12.69
C TYR A 193 -8.32 17.30 -11.58
N GLY A 194 -8.54 18.58 -11.92
CA GLY A 194 -8.52 19.66 -10.94
C GLY A 194 -9.65 19.55 -9.92
N GLY A 195 -10.88 19.30 -10.39
CA GLY A 195 -12.05 19.17 -9.53
C GLY A 195 -12.00 17.92 -8.65
N SER A 196 -11.56 16.78 -9.19
CA SER A 196 -11.40 15.55 -8.40
C SER A 196 -10.30 15.68 -7.33
N LEU A 197 -9.18 16.33 -7.67
CA LEU A 197 -8.09 16.55 -6.72
C LEU A 197 -8.53 17.48 -5.60
N LEU A 198 -9.16 18.61 -5.92
CA LEU A 198 -9.65 19.55 -4.90
C LEU A 198 -10.67 18.90 -3.98
N LEU A 199 -11.61 18.12 -4.51
CA LEU A 199 -12.61 17.40 -3.71
C LEU A 199 -11.94 16.43 -2.73
N GLN A 200 -10.97 15.65 -3.19
CA GLN A 200 -10.27 14.68 -2.34
C GLN A 200 -9.41 15.36 -1.28
N LEU A 201 -8.66 16.41 -1.63
CA LEU A 201 -7.85 17.15 -0.67
C LEU A 201 -8.72 17.91 0.34
N ALA A 202 -9.85 18.47 -0.08
CA ALA A 202 -10.81 19.11 0.83
C ALA A 202 -11.41 18.10 1.80
N LEU A 203 -11.78 16.90 1.34
CA LEU A 203 -12.28 15.82 2.21
C LEU A 203 -11.22 15.39 3.23
N LEU A 204 -9.98 15.15 2.78
CA LEU A 204 -8.88 14.77 3.67
C LEU A 204 -8.53 15.88 4.66
N GLY A 205 -8.55 17.14 4.21
CA GLY A 205 -8.34 18.30 5.08
C GLY A 205 -9.45 18.48 6.11
N ALA A 206 -10.71 18.24 5.73
CA ALA A 206 -11.85 18.27 6.64
C ALA A 206 -11.80 17.14 7.69
N LEU A 207 -11.27 15.97 7.33
CA LEU A 207 -11.04 14.87 8.28
C LEU A 207 -9.85 15.12 9.22
N ALA A 208 -8.93 16.00 8.83
CA ALA A 208 -7.75 16.37 9.63
C ALA A 208 -8.02 17.54 10.58
N ALA A 209 -9.09 18.31 10.36
CA ALA A 209 -9.50 19.45 11.16
C ALA A 209 -10.25 19.04 12.44
#